data_AF-J9RMN7-F1
#
_entry.id   AF-J9RMN7-F1
#
_cell.length_a   1.000
_cell.length_b   1.000
_cell.length_c   1.000
_cell.angle_alpha   90.00
_cell.angle_beta   90.00
_cell.angle_gamma   90.00
#
_symmetry.space_group_name_H-M   'P 1'
#
loop_
_entity.id
_entity.type
_entity.pdbx_description
1 polymer ?
#
loop_
_entity_poly.entity_id
_entity_poly.type
_entity_poly.pdbx_seq_one_letter_code
_entity_poly.pdbx_strand_id
1 'polypeptide(L)' 'MIINVKESTMVQPAEETPRRGLWNSNVDLVVPRFHTPSVYFYRPTGAPNFFDAKVLKGALSKALVPFYPMAGRL' A
#
# COMPACT_ATOMS: atom_id res chain seq x y z
N MET A 1 12.53 19.15 12.61
CA MET A 1 12.25 17.72 12.85
C MET A 1 13.16 16.91 11.95
N ILE A 2 13.92 15.96 12.50
CA ILE A 2 14.82 15.10 11.72
C ILE A 2 14.16 13.72 11.63
N ILE A 3 13.95 13.21 10.42
CA ILE A 3 13.38 11.88 10.16
C ILE A 3 14.43 11.07 9.42
N ASN A 4 14.73 9.86 9.92
CA ASN A 4 15.62 8.92 9.27
C ASN A 4 14.83 7.68 8.84
N VAL A 5 14.90 7.34 7.55
CA VAL A 5 14.29 6.10 7.03
C VAL A 5 15.11 4.91 7.51
N LYS A 6 14.48 3.98 8.24
CA LYS A 6 15.16 2.77 8.74
C LYS A 6 15.19 1.64 7.70
N GLU A 7 14.13 1.51 6.91
CA GLU A 7 13.95 0.41 5.96
C GLU A 7 13.01 0.85 4.82
N SER A 8 13.23 0.30 3.63
CA SER A 8 12.30 0.38 2.50
C SER A 8 12.22 -1.00 1.84
N THR A 9 11.00 -1.51 1.62
CA THR A 9 10.77 -2.85 1.07
C THR A 9 9.59 -2.85 0.11
N MET A 10 9.73 -3.58 -0.99
CA MET A 10 8.61 -3.88 -1.89
C MET A 10 7.78 -5.04 -1.33
N VAL A 11 6.48 -4.82 -1.14
CA VAL A 11 5.53 -5.86 -0.68
C VAL A 11 4.72 -6.35 -1.88
N GLN A 12 4.67 -7.67 -2.06
CA GLN A 12 3.93 -8.32 -3.13
C GLN A 12 2.63 -8.94 -2.60
N PRO A 13 1.62 -9.20 -3.45
CA PRO A 13 0.45 -9.99 -3.07
C PRO A 13 0.86 -11.33 -2.46
N ALA A 14 0.14 -11.77 -1.44
CA ALA A 14 0.44 -13.03 -0.73
C ALA A 14 0.20 -14.28 -1.59
N GLU A 15 -0.63 -14.15 -2.61
CA GLU A 15 -1.10 -15.22 -3.48
C GLU A 15 -1.06 -14.76 -4.95
N GLU A 16 -1.21 -15.71 -5.87
CA GLU A 16 -1.31 -15.38 -7.29
C GLU A 16 -2.53 -14.49 -7.57
N THR A 17 -2.35 -13.48 -8.42
CA THR A 17 -3.39 -12.54 -8.82
C THR A 17 -3.51 -12.50 -10.34
N PRO A 18 -4.68 -12.12 -10.89
CA PRO A 18 -4.89 -12.07 -12.33
C PRO A 18 -3.86 -11.19 -13.05
N ARG A 19 -3.12 -11.78 -14.00
CA ARG A 19 -2.13 -11.07 -14.82
C ARG A 19 -2.76 -10.53 -16.09
N ARG A 20 -3.32 -9.32 -16.02
CA ARG A 20 -3.97 -8.66 -17.15
C ARG A 20 -3.84 -7.15 -17.10
N GLY A 21 -3.92 -6.52 -18.27
CA GLY A 21 -4.20 -5.09 -18.35
C GLY A 21 -5.63 -4.81 -17.87
N LEU A 22 -5.79 -3.72 -17.12
CA LEU A 22 -7.11 -3.22 -16.72
C LEU A 22 -7.39 -1.95 -17.51
N TRP A 23 -8.53 -1.94 -18.18
CA TRP A 23 -8.96 -0.77 -18.93
C TRP A 23 -9.46 0.31 -17.96
N ASN A 24 -8.93 1.52 -18.15
CA ASN A 24 -9.35 2.71 -17.42
C ASN A 24 -10.45 3.43 -18.20
N SER A 25 -11.50 3.84 -17.50
CA SER A 25 -12.54 4.69 -18.08
C SER A 25 -12.04 6.12 -18.27
N ASN A 26 -12.80 6.94 -19.01
CA ASN A 26 -12.47 8.36 -19.17
C ASN A 26 -12.37 9.09 -17.82
N VAL A 27 -13.17 8.70 -16.82
CA VAL A 27 -13.15 9.31 -15.49
C VAL A 27 -11.89 8.91 -14.70
N ASP A 28 -11.35 7.72 -14.95
CA ASP A 28 -10.08 7.27 -14.33
C ASP A 28 -8.86 8.02 -14.90
N LEU A 29 -8.98 8.65 -16.08
CA LEU A 29 -7.90 9.36 -16.76
C LEU A 29 -7.84 10.86 -16.47
N VAL A 30 -8.90 11.44 -15.88
CA VAL A 30 -8.95 12.88 -15.54
C VAL A 30 -8.35 13.20 -14.17
N VAL A 31 -7.67 12.23 -13.54
CA VAL A 31 -6.97 12.40 -12.26
C VAL A 31 -5.55 12.94 -12.46
N PRO A 32 -4.96 13.62 -11.45
CA PRO A 32 -3.56 14.06 -11.52
C PRO A 32 -2.58 12.90 -11.73
N ARG A 33 -1.50 13.14 -12.51
CA ARG A 33 -0.49 12.13 -12.87
C ARG A 33 0.56 11.87 -11.77
N PHE A 34 0.18 12.00 -10.51
CA PHE A 34 1.06 11.80 -9.35
C PHE A 34 0.29 11.17 -8.20
N HIS A 35 1.02 10.63 -7.22
CA HIS A 35 0.43 9.99 -6.04
C HIS A 35 -0.32 11.01 -5.19
N THR A 36 -1.61 10.78 -4.90
CA THR A 36 -2.41 11.61 -4.00
C THR A 36 -1.92 11.44 -2.55
N PRO A 37 -1.33 12.47 -1.92
CA PRO A 37 -0.78 12.32 -0.58
C PRO A 37 -1.88 12.36 0.50
N SER A 38 -1.73 11.53 1.53
CA SER A 38 -2.53 11.60 2.77
C SER A 38 -1.69 11.13 3.97
N VAL A 39 -1.97 11.66 5.16
CA VAL A 39 -1.24 11.34 6.41
C VAL A 39 -2.23 11.05 7.53
N TYR A 40 -2.02 9.95 8.25
CA TYR A 40 -2.85 9.51 9.36
C TYR A 40 -2.03 9.52 10.66
N PHE A 41 -2.58 10.12 11.71
CA PHE A 41 -1.93 10.23 13.03
C PHE A 41 -2.65 9.34 14.05
N TYR A 42 -1.88 8.58 14.82
CA TYR A 42 -2.38 7.68 15.86
C TYR A 42 -1.64 7.96 17.16
N ARG A 43 -2.36 7.95 18.28
CA ARG A 43 -1.76 8.01 19.62
C ARG A 43 -1.29 6.61 20.05
N PRO A 44 -0.14 6.49 20.75
CA PRO A 44 0.30 5.22 21.30
C PRO A 44 -0.76 4.61 22.22
N THR A 45 -0.98 3.29 22.10
CA THR A 45 -1.97 2.57 22.90
C THR A 45 -1.36 1.85 24.11
N GLY A 46 -0.03 1.83 24.24
CA GLY A 46 0.69 1.03 25.23
C GLY A 46 0.86 -0.45 24.85
N ALA A 47 0.32 -0.88 23.70
CA ALA A 47 0.47 -2.24 23.22
C ALA A 47 1.91 -2.50 22.73
N PRO A 48 2.52 -3.67 23.04
CA PRO A 48 3.90 -3.98 22.68
C PRO A 48 4.11 -4.10 21.16
N ASN A 49 3.04 -4.31 20.39
CA ASN A 49 3.03 -4.48 18.94
C ASN A 49 2.45 -3.27 18.19
N PHE A 50 2.40 -2.09 18.83
CA PHE A 50 1.89 -0.87 18.21
C PHE A 50 2.68 -0.53 16.93
N PHE A 51 2.02 -0.67 15.77
CA PHE A 51 2.62 -0.55 14.43
C PHE A 51 3.80 -1.51 14.16
N ASP A 52 3.69 -2.77 14.58
CA ASP A 52 4.64 -3.81 14.17
C ASP A 52 4.73 -3.91 12.63
N ALA A 53 5.90 -3.60 12.08
CA ALA A 53 6.13 -3.55 10.63
C ALA A 53 5.94 -4.91 9.94
N LYS A 54 6.27 -6.03 10.62
CA LYS A 54 6.11 -7.38 10.06
C LYS A 54 4.63 -7.72 9.93
N VAL A 55 3.84 -7.40 10.96
CA VAL A 55 2.39 -7.58 10.93
C VAL A 55 1.76 -6.74 9.82
N LEU A 56 2.14 -5.47 9.70
CA LEU A 56 1.61 -4.58 8.67
C LEU A 56 1.99 -5.01 7.25
N LYS A 57 3.25 -5.41 7.00
CA LYS A 57 3.66 -5.95 5.69
C LYS A 57 2.87 -7.23 5.33
N GLY A 58 2.66 -8.12 6.30
CA GLY A 58 1.85 -9.32 6.10
C GLY A 58 0.38 -9.02 5.81
N ALA A 59 -0.21 -8.06 6.52
CA ALA A 59 -1.58 -7.59 6.28
C ALA A 59 -1.73 -6.93 4.90
N LEU A 60 -0.77 -6.07 4.51
CA LEU A 60 -0.73 -5.44 3.19
C LEU A 60 -0.63 -6.50 2.07
N SER A 61 0.27 -7.48 2.22
CA SER A 61 0.43 -8.57 1.25
C SER A 61 -0.88 -9.34 1.02
N LYS A 62 -1.64 -9.61 2.10
CA LYS A 62 -2.98 -10.23 1.99
C LYS A 62 -4.02 -9.31 1.36
N ALA A 63 -4.02 -8.02 1.72
CA ALA A 63 -4.95 -7.05 1.15
C ALA A 63 -4.73 -6.84 -0.35
N LEU A 64 -3.48 -6.93 -0.82
CA LEU A 64 -3.14 -6.82 -2.24
C LEU A 64 -3.68 -7.99 -3.09
N VAL A 65 -4.19 -9.08 -2.51
CA VAL A 65 -4.80 -10.18 -3.28
C VAL A 65 -6.13 -9.76 -3.91
N PRO A 66 -7.18 -9.37 -3.14
CA PRO A 66 -8.42 -8.86 -3.73
C PRO A 66 -8.24 -7.48 -4.37
N PHE A 67 -7.30 -6.66 -3.88
CA PHE A 67 -6.97 -5.35 -4.43
C PHE A 67 -5.75 -5.38 -5.36
N TYR A 68 -5.58 -6.46 -6.13
CA TYR A 68 -4.43 -6.66 -7.02
C TYR A 68 -4.07 -5.52 -7.99
N PRO A 69 -5.00 -4.65 -8.47
CA PRO A 69 -4.61 -3.52 -9.32
C PRO A 69 -3.63 -2.57 -8.61
N MET A 70 -3.69 -2.49 -7.27
CA MET A 70 -2.80 -1.64 -6.47
C MET A 70 -1.35 -2.13 -6.43
N ALA A 71 -1.10 -3.40 -6.75
CA ALA A 71 0.25 -3.93 -6.93
C ALA A 71 0.80 -3.75 -8.37
N GLY A 72 -0.02 -3.23 -9.28
CA GLY A 72 0.28 -3.09 -10.71
C GLY A 72 1.17 -1.89 -11.07
N ARG A 73 1.19 -1.57 -12.36
CA ARG A 73 1.90 -0.42 -12.96
C ARG A 73 1.02 0.21 -14.04
N LEU A 74 1.26 1.49 -14.34
CA LEU A 74 0.67 2.21 -15.47
C LEU A 74 1.47 1.96 -16.75
#